data_AF-A0A699ZN14-F1
#
_entry.id   AF-A0A699ZN14-F1
#
_cell.length_a   1.000
_cell.length_b   1.000
_cell.length_c   1.000
_cell.angle_alpha   90.00
_cell.angle_beta   90.00
_cell.angle_gamma   90.00
#
_symmetry.space_group_name_H-M   'P 1'
#
loop_
_entity.id
_entity.type
_entity.pdbx_description
1 polymer ?
#
loop_
_entity_poly.entity_id
_entity_poly.type
_entity_poly.pdbx_seq_one_letter_code
_entity_poly.pdbx_strand_id
1 'polypeptide(L)'
;MTKQRVAGTEAAAFVKPGGPKAAAGAPRPLQPVAAAGGSRDPARPAGAGPMPAWKAQSESLRAAMQNMRLVKAALARGEDIRNIPVVPSAPDPSFIQCPHCGRRFNQKAAERHIPSCATTSARPKFLKAG
;
A
#
# COMPACT_ATOMS: atom_id res chain seq x y z
N MET A 1 4.91 -11.64 -17.43
CA MET A 1 6.35 -11.33 -17.59
C MET A 1 6.90 -12.17 -18.74
N THR A 2 7.48 -11.55 -19.76
CA THR A 2 8.09 -12.27 -20.89
C THR A 2 9.41 -12.92 -20.46
N LYS A 3 9.64 -14.16 -20.90
CA LYS A 3 10.80 -15.01 -20.53
C LYS A 3 12.15 -14.32 -20.76
N GLN A 4 12.24 -13.42 -21.74
CA GLN A 4 13.43 -12.63 -22.05
C GLN A 4 13.85 -11.69 -20.91
N ARG A 5 12.91 -11.19 -20.11
CA ARG A 5 13.19 -10.19 -19.07
C ARG A 5 13.73 -10.81 -17.77
N VAL A 6 13.65 -12.12 -17.62
CA VAL A 6 13.92 -12.84 -16.37
C VAL A 6 15.13 -13.79 -16.49
N ALA A 7 15.69 -13.94 -17.68
CA ALA A 7 16.85 -14.80 -17.92
C ALA A 7 18.08 -14.31 -17.12
N GLY A 8 18.73 -15.23 -16.39
CA GLY A 8 19.92 -14.95 -15.57
C GLY A 8 19.64 -14.53 -14.12
N THR A 9 18.37 -14.50 -13.69
CA THR A 9 17.97 -14.22 -12.30
C THR A 9 17.32 -15.46 -11.68
N GLU A 10 17.34 -15.56 -10.35
CA GLU A 10 16.69 -16.65 -9.59
C GLU A 10 15.19 -16.82 -9.93
N ALA A 11 14.55 -15.75 -10.40
CA ALA A 11 13.17 -15.74 -10.85
C ALA A 11 12.95 -16.55 -12.15
N ALA A 12 14.01 -16.92 -12.88
CA ALA A 12 13.92 -17.75 -14.08
C ALA A 12 13.36 -19.15 -13.78
N ALA A 13 13.64 -19.69 -12.59
CA ALA A 13 13.15 -21.00 -12.16
C ALA A 13 11.61 -21.08 -12.02
N PHE A 14 10.95 -19.92 -11.88
CA PHE A 14 9.51 -19.83 -11.62
C PHE A 14 8.68 -19.45 -12.85
N VAL A 15 9.31 -19.22 -14.01
CA VAL A 15 8.60 -18.90 -15.25
C VAL A 15 8.13 -20.19 -15.92
N LYS A 16 6.87 -20.57 -15.67
CA LYS A 16 6.21 -21.69 -16.35
C LYS A 16 6.25 -21.49 -17.88
N PRO A 17 6.66 -22.48 -18.68
CA PRO A 17 6.55 -22.40 -20.14
C PRO A 17 5.06 -22.32 -20.51
N GLY A 18 4.70 -21.31 -21.29
CA GLY A 18 3.34 -21.17 -21.81
C GLY A 18 2.98 -22.38 -22.68
N GLY A 19 1.87 -23.04 -22.35
CA GLY A 19 1.24 -24.04 -23.20
C GLY A 19 0.70 -23.42 -24.50
N PRO A 20 0.36 -24.25 -25.50
CA PRO A 20 0.07 -23.80 -26.85
C PRO A 20 -1.16 -22.89 -26.90
N LYS A 21 -1.08 -21.86 -27.75
CA LYS A 21 -2.22 -21.01 -28.09
C LYS A 21 -3.28 -21.84 -28.82
N ALA A 22 -4.45 -22.00 -28.21
CA ALA A 22 -5.68 -22.36 -28.92
C ALA A 22 -6.44 -21.08 -29.31
N ALA A 23 -6.88 -21.06 -30.57
CA ALA A 23 -7.53 -19.95 -31.24
C ALA A 23 -8.96 -19.67 -30.72
N ALA A 24 -9.51 -18.56 -31.23
CA ALA A 24 -10.81 -17.97 -30.97
C ALA A 24 -12.02 -18.92 -30.81
N GLY A 25 -12.95 -18.54 -29.92
CA GLY A 25 -14.39 -18.80 -30.08
C GLY A 25 -15.07 -19.70 -29.04
N ALA A 26 -15.69 -19.10 -28.01
CA ALA A 26 -16.98 -19.46 -27.38
C ALA A 26 -17.08 -18.90 -25.93
N PRO A 27 -18.24 -18.33 -25.51
CA PRO A 27 -18.43 -17.89 -24.13
C PRO A 27 -18.58 -19.11 -23.20
N ARG A 28 -17.82 -19.10 -22.10
CA ARG A 28 -17.98 -20.07 -21.01
C ARG A 28 -19.34 -19.84 -20.34
N PRO A 29 -20.16 -20.87 -20.11
CA PRO A 29 -21.44 -20.69 -19.42
C PRO A 29 -21.19 -20.25 -17.97
N LEU A 30 -21.82 -19.15 -17.56
CA LEU A 30 -21.94 -18.75 -16.16
C LEU A 30 -22.76 -19.82 -15.44
N GLN A 31 -22.11 -20.57 -14.55
CA GLN A 31 -22.85 -21.41 -13.61
C GLN A 31 -23.56 -20.49 -12.61
N PRO A 32 -24.88 -20.64 -12.38
CA PRO A 32 -25.57 -19.87 -11.36
C PRO A 32 -25.12 -20.38 -9.99
N VAL A 33 -24.43 -19.55 -9.21
CA VAL A 33 -24.29 -19.80 -7.78
C VAL A 33 -25.69 -19.64 -7.18
N ALA A 34 -26.28 -20.77 -6.82
CA ALA A 34 -27.57 -20.82 -6.16
C ALA A 34 -27.54 -19.94 -4.91
N ALA A 35 -28.58 -19.13 -4.77
CA ALA A 35 -28.85 -18.33 -3.59
C ALA A 35 -29.03 -19.26 -2.38
N ALA A 36 -27.97 -19.47 -1.62
CA ALA A 36 -28.06 -20.01 -0.27
C ALA A 36 -28.26 -18.84 0.69
N GLY A 37 -29.54 -18.55 0.99
CA GLY A 37 -29.90 -17.75 2.14
C GLY A 37 -29.38 -18.43 3.40
N GLY A 38 -28.36 -17.84 4.00
CA GLY A 38 -27.83 -18.21 5.30
C GLY A 38 -28.48 -17.38 6.39
N SER A 39 -29.15 -18.07 7.29
CA SER A 39 -29.88 -17.64 8.48
C SER A 39 -29.19 -16.51 9.25
N ARG A 40 -29.99 -15.52 9.66
CA ARG A 40 -29.65 -14.59 10.73
C ARG A 40 -29.72 -15.36 12.05
N ASP A 41 -28.58 -15.68 12.64
CA ASP A 41 -28.52 -16.00 14.06
C ASP A 41 -27.97 -14.80 14.86
N PRO A 42 -28.62 -14.43 15.98
CA PRO A 42 -28.33 -13.23 16.74
C PRO A 42 -27.16 -13.45 17.73
N ALA A 43 -26.61 -12.34 18.23
CA ALA A 43 -25.58 -12.24 19.26
C ALA A 43 -24.12 -12.43 18.80
N ARG A 44 -23.54 -11.32 18.32
CA ARG A 44 -22.10 -11.07 18.43
C ARG A 44 -21.90 -10.06 19.57
N PRO A 45 -21.02 -10.32 20.56
CA PRO A 45 -20.80 -9.38 21.64
C PRO A 45 -20.22 -8.08 21.10
N ALA A 46 -20.83 -6.96 21.48
CA ALA A 46 -20.32 -5.62 21.27
C ALA A 46 -19.06 -5.42 22.10
N GLY A 47 -17.94 -5.96 21.61
CA GLY A 47 -16.62 -5.77 22.20
C GLY A 47 -15.92 -4.58 21.57
N ALA A 48 -16.05 -3.40 22.20
CA ALA A 48 -15.21 -2.24 21.93
C ALA A 48 -13.79 -2.49 22.46
N GLY A 49 -13.03 -3.33 21.77
CA GLY A 49 -11.58 -3.41 21.90
C GLY A 49 -10.90 -2.51 20.87
N PRO A 50 -9.64 -2.06 21.11
CA PRO A 50 -8.88 -1.34 20.09
C PRO A 50 -8.87 -2.16 18.80
N MET A 51 -9.17 -1.51 17.66
CA MET A 51 -9.21 -2.22 16.38
C MET A 51 -7.84 -2.86 16.11
N PRO A 52 -7.79 -4.13 15.71
CA PRO A 52 -6.53 -4.79 15.39
C PRO A 52 -5.82 -4.05 14.24
N ALA A 53 -4.49 -4.02 14.26
CA ALA A 53 -3.66 -3.24 13.32
C ALA A 53 -4.03 -3.46 11.84
N TRP A 54 -4.39 -4.69 11.45
CA TRP A 54 -4.81 -5.00 10.08
C TRP A 54 -6.11 -4.30 9.67
N LYS A 55 -7.07 -4.09 10.59
CA LYS A 55 -8.31 -3.35 10.29
C LYS A 55 -8.01 -1.87 10.08
N ALA A 56 -7.18 -1.28 10.93
CA ALA A 56 -6.74 0.11 10.80
C ALA A 56 -5.97 0.34 9.48
N GLN A 57 -5.06 -0.58 9.11
CA GLN A 57 -4.36 -0.54 7.82
C GLN A 57 -5.31 -0.74 6.62
N SER A 58 -6.30 -1.63 6.76
CA SER A 58 -7.28 -1.88 5.70
C SER A 58 -8.24 -0.70 5.52
N GLU A 59 -8.65 -0.06 6.61
CA GLU A 59 -9.45 1.16 6.61
C GLU A 59 -8.68 2.34 5.99
N SER A 60 -7.42 2.55 6.37
CA SER A 60 -6.60 3.61 5.79
C SER A 60 -6.42 3.43 4.27
N LEU A 61 -6.26 2.19 3.81
CA LEU A 61 -6.23 1.88 2.38
C LEU A 61 -7.56 2.19 1.68
N ARG A 62 -8.70 1.82 2.28
CA ARG A 62 -10.03 2.13 1.71
C ARG A 62 -10.27 3.64 1.64
N ALA A 63 -9.93 4.36 2.71
CA ALA A 63 -10.04 5.82 2.74
C ALA A 63 -9.16 6.47 1.66
N ALA A 64 -7.91 6.01 1.51
CA ALA A 64 -7.02 6.50 0.45
C ALA A 64 -7.61 6.28 -0.95
N MET A 65 -8.18 5.09 -1.23
CA MET A 65 -8.83 4.80 -2.51
C MET A 65 -10.08 5.65 -2.77
N GLN A 66 -10.88 5.92 -1.74
CA GLN A 66 -12.04 6.82 -1.83
C GLN A 66 -11.59 8.26 -2.14
N ASN A 67 -10.58 8.75 -1.43
CA ASN A 67 -10.01 10.09 -1.66
C ASN A 67 -9.49 10.23 -3.10
N MET A 68 -8.80 9.22 -3.64
CA MET A 68 -8.34 9.22 -5.02
C MET A 68 -9.49 9.28 -6.04
N ARG A 69 -10.64 8.66 -5.75
CA ARG A 69 -11.83 8.75 -6.61
C ARG A 69 -12.42 10.16 -6.60
N LEU A 70 -12.45 10.82 -5.44
CA LEU A 70 -12.92 12.21 -5.32
C LEU A 70 -12.00 13.17 -6.09
N VAL A 71 -10.68 13.03 -5.93
CA VAL A 71 -9.69 13.81 -6.68
C VAL A 71 -9.88 13.62 -8.18
N LYS A 72 -10.03 12.36 -8.63
CA LYS A 72 -10.24 12.04 -10.05
C LYS A 72 -11.55 12.63 -10.59
N ALA A 73 -12.63 12.62 -9.80
CA ALA A 73 -13.90 13.23 -10.19
C ALA A 73 -13.80 14.76 -10.27
N ALA A 74 -13.10 15.41 -9.34
CA ALA A 74 -12.86 16.86 -9.38
C ALA A 74 -12.03 17.27 -10.60
N LEU A 75 -10.96 16.53 -10.90
CA LEU A 75 -10.16 16.71 -12.11
C LEU A 75 -10.99 16.55 -13.39
N ALA A 76 -11.86 15.52 -13.44
CA ALA A 76 -12.73 15.29 -14.59
C ALA A 76 -13.79 16.41 -14.78
N ARG A 77 -14.19 17.10 -13.70
CA ARG A 77 -15.07 18.28 -13.75
C ARG A 77 -14.33 19.58 -14.14
N GLY A 78 -13.02 19.54 -14.36
CA GLY A 78 -12.20 20.71 -14.70
C GLY A 78 -11.92 21.63 -13.51
N GLU A 79 -12.04 21.13 -12.28
CA GLU A 79 -11.77 21.88 -11.06
C GLU A 79 -10.25 21.97 -10.82
N ASP A 80 -9.76 23.15 -10.40
CA ASP A 80 -8.32 23.37 -10.19
C ASP A 80 -7.79 22.49 -9.04
N ILE A 81 -6.61 21.91 -9.25
CA ILE A 81 -5.96 20.94 -8.34
C ILE A 81 -5.79 21.50 -6.92
N ARG A 82 -5.70 22.83 -6.79
CA ARG A 82 -5.52 23.55 -5.52
C ARG A 82 -6.73 23.48 -4.59
N ASN A 83 -7.94 23.34 -5.14
CA ASN A 83 -9.18 23.29 -4.36
C ASN A 83 -9.62 21.86 -4.01
N ILE A 84 -8.87 20.85 -4.45
CA ILE A 84 -9.19 19.46 -4.17
C ILE A 84 -8.79 19.14 -2.73
N PRO A 85 -9.72 18.65 -1.89
CA PRO A 85 -9.39 18.29 -0.51
C PRO A 85 -8.48 17.07 -0.49
N VAL A 86 -7.18 17.31 -0.31
CA VAL A 86 -6.19 16.25 -0.08
C VAL A 86 -6.23 15.91 1.42
N VAL A 87 -6.83 14.77 1.76
CA VAL A 87 -6.72 14.23 3.11
C VAL A 87 -5.28 13.77 3.32
N PRO A 88 -4.55 14.32 4.31
CA PRO A 88 -3.18 13.90 4.58
C PRO A 88 -3.20 12.45 5.08
N SER A 89 -2.36 11.59 4.48
CA SER A 89 -2.13 10.24 4.99
C SER A 89 -1.61 10.36 6.42
N ALA A 90 -2.35 9.81 7.38
CA ALA A 90 -1.92 9.81 8.77
C ALA A 90 -0.54 9.15 8.89
N PRO A 91 0.43 9.79 9.58
CA PRO A 91 1.73 9.19 9.79
C PRO A 91 1.58 7.85 10.53
N ASP A 92 2.14 6.78 9.97
CA ASP A 92 2.10 5.46 10.60
C ASP A 92 2.75 5.56 12.01
N PRO A 93 2.04 5.10 13.06
CA PRO A 93 2.50 5.19 14.45
C PRO A 93 3.75 4.35 14.75
N SER A 94 4.15 3.47 13.83
CA SER A 94 5.32 2.58 13.98
C SER A 94 6.66 3.27 13.74
N PHE A 95 6.66 4.54 13.32
CA PHE A 95 7.87 5.30 13.02
C PHE A 95 8.30 6.19 14.20
N ILE A 96 9.53 6.01 14.65
CA ILE A 96 10.19 6.84 15.66
C ILE A 96 11.07 7.91 15.01
N GLN A 97 11.05 9.11 15.61
CA GLN A 97 11.78 10.28 15.12
C GLN A 97 13.16 10.34 15.77
N CYS A 98 14.21 10.52 14.95
CA CYS A 98 15.57 10.70 15.45
C CYS A 98 15.74 12.12 16.05
N PRO A 99 16.22 12.26 17.30
CA PRO A 99 16.38 13.56 17.95
C PRO A 99 17.49 14.43 17.34
N HIS A 100 18.43 13.85 16.59
CA HIS A 100 19.58 14.57 16.02
C HIS A 100 19.32 15.10 14.61
N CYS A 101 18.59 14.35 13.77
CA CYS A 101 18.37 14.73 12.36
C CYS A 101 16.90 14.89 11.97
N GLY A 102 15.94 14.58 12.85
CA GLY A 102 14.50 14.69 12.60
C GLY A 102 13.93 13.68 11.59
N ARG A 103 14.74 12.74 11.08
CA ARG A 103 14.26 11.68 10.17
C ARG A 103 13.47 10.61 10.95
N ARG A 104 12.47 10.03 10.30
CA ARG A 104 11.57 8.98 10.84
C ARG A 104 12.02 7.59 10.40
N PHE A 105 12.13 6.65 11.34
CA PHE A 105 12.59 5.27 11.08
C PHE A 105 11.68 4.24 11.75
N ASN A 106 11.67 3.00 11.25
CA ASN A 106 11.10 1.89 12.01
C ASN A 106 11.99 1.54 13.20
N GLN A 107 11.48 0.74 14.14
CA GLN A 107 12.17 0.40 15.39
C GLN A 107 13.60 -0.12 15.17
N LYS A 108 13.76 -1.17 14.35
CA LYS A 108 15.05 -1.79 14.03
C LYS A 108 16.03 -0.87 13.30
N ALA A 109 15.54 0.05 12.47
CA ALA A 109 16.42 1.02 11.81
C ALA A 109 16.84 2.12 12.77
N ALA A 110 15.95 2.59 13.65
CA ALA A 110 16.28 3.62 14.62
C ALA A 110 17.32 3.16 15.63
N GLU A 111 17.26 1.90 16.10
CA GLU A 111 18.26 1.31 17.00
C GLU A 111 19.69 1.44 16.47
N ARG A 112 19.86 1.30 15.15
CA ARG A 112 21.17 1.47 14.48
C ARG A 112 21.44 2.92 14.05
N HIS A 113 20.38 3.66 13.73
CA HIS A 113 20.49 5.02 13.21
C HIS A 113 20.78 6.04 14.31
N ILE A 114 20.11 5.97 15.46
CA ILE A 114 20.28 6.93 16.56
C ILE A 114 21.75 7.04 17.01
N PRO A 115 22.48 5.95 17.32
CA PRO A 115 23.87 6.07 17.78
C PRO A 115 24.82 6.58 16.69
N SER A 116 24.62 6.15 15.43
CA SER A 116 25.45 6.63 14.30
C SER A 116 25.13 8.07 13.91
N CYS A 117 23.88 8.50 14.05
CA CYS A 117 23.46 9.86 13.79
C CYS A 117 23.95 10.83 14.87
N ALA A 118 24.05 10.38 16.13
CA ALA A 118 24.60 11.17 17.22
C ALA A 118 26.04 11.62 16.93
N THR A 119 26.86 10.75 16.32
CA THR A 119 28.26 11.03 15.99
C THR A 119 28.44 11.82 14.69
N THR A 120 27.48 11.73 13.75
CA THR A 120 27.63 12.25 12.36
C THR A 120 26.85 13.57 12.12
N SER A 121 26.28 14.19 13.16
CA SER A 121 25.37 15.35 13.04
C SER A 121 25.94 16.58 12.31
N ALA A 122 27.26 16.72 12.19
CA ALA A 122 27.92 17.87 11.57
C ALA A 122 27.98 17.89 10.03
N ARG A 123 27.31 16.96 9.32
CA ARG A 123 27.40 16.91 7.85
C ARG A 123 26.41 17.89 7.20
N PRO A 124 26.87 18.83 6.35
CA PRO A 124 26.00 19.84 5.77
C PRO A 124 24.88 19.20 4.95
N LYS A 125 23.67 19.74 5.10
CA LYS A 125 22.44 19.23 4.48
C LYS A 125 22.51 19.23 2.94
N PHE A 126 23.36 20.10 2.40
CA PHE A 126 23.70 20.21 0.99
C PHE A 126 25.22 20.35 0.86
N LEU A 127 25.87 19.47 0.11
CA LEU A 127 27.21 19.70 -0.39
C LEU A 127 27.07 20.67 -1.57
N LYS A 128 27.58 21.90 -1.43
CA LYS A 128 27.61 22.83 -2.56
C LYS A 128 28.56 22.23 -3.60
N ALA A 129 28.02 21.86 -4.76
CA ALA A 129 28.85 21.47 -5.89
C ALA A 129 29.77 22.66 -6.21
N GLY A 130 31.08 22.40 -6.18
CA GLY A 130 32.10 23.33 -6.65
C GLY A 130 32.18 23.33 -8.17
#